data_AF-A0A7T8BAW6-F1
#
_entry.id   AF-A0A7T8BAW6-F1
#
_cell.length_a   1.000
_cell.length_b   1.000
_cell.length_c   1.000
_cell.angle_alpha   90.00
_cell.angle_beta   90.00
_cell.angle_gamma   90.00
#
_symmetry.space_group_name_H-M   'P 1'
#
loop_
_entity.id
_entity.type
_entity.pdbx_description
1 polymer ?
#
loop_
_entity_poly.entity_id
_entity_poly.type
_entity_poly.pdbx_seq_one_letter_code
_entity_poly.pdbx_strand_id
1 'polypeptide(L)'
;MAEFDISKEWTILAPDRGLVWTAAEEISRCVQVLRKREALNLKPAEIIDGSGGAPEGDSPLIVMNHDQQDNCRSGFSWRAGKDRVEIYGDSPRGLCGGAYSFLAALGFSWPDPYTETVPQNTGAARNLYSLSSGSGFEKSENTPEHHRRLVFTRETPAKAETAWLVWARRNSVDTAVVPLYYGRIPASGIRGMGGRRQKRLCRKARDMGFTVEAGGWDLSGFVPRKNFGAKRELLRMEQGKRIKHTNFCATNPDTLEIIRKGISKLLSACPELETIHLWPDRHNETLWCACPACRAFSAGEQYLMAVSAAADAGERVNPRFTVSYYDTGETGDIQPGPNTLGLNFLPGSPEAAARGWFLADR
;
A
#
# COMPACT_ATOMS: atom_id res chain seq x y z
N MET A 1 23.91 -23.06 10.26
CA MET A 1 23.06 -22.08 9.56
C MET A 1 22.81 -22.62 8.15
N ALA A 2 21.67 -22.31 7.55
CA ALA A 2 21.46 -22.70 6.15
C ALA A 2 22.37 -21.84 5.26
N GLU A 3 22.91 -22.43 4.21
CA GLU A 3 23.82 -21.77 3.26
C GLU A 3 23.26 -21.91 1.85
N PHE A 4 23.47 -20.88 1.03
CA PHE A 4 23.10 -20.87 -0.38
C PHE A 4 24.35 -20.82 -1.26
N ASP A 5 24.53 -21.85 -2.08
CA ASP A 5 25.70 -22.00 -2.94
C ASP A 5 25.47 -21.38 -4.31
N ILE A 6 26.05 -20.21 -4.55
CA ILE A 6 25.90 -19.48 -5.82
C ILE A 6 26.71 -20.08 -6.97
N SER A 7 27.59 -21.05 -6.70
CA SER A 7 28.41 -21.72 -7.73
C SER A 7 27.66 -22.82 -8.49
N LYS A 8 26.48 -23.22 -8.01
CA LYS A 8 25.66 -24.20 -8.70
C LYS A 8 24.77 -23.56 -9.76
N GLU A 9 24.43 -24.31 -10.80
CA GLU A 9 23.51 -23.89 -11.87
C GLU A 9 22.05 -24.08 -11.43
N TRP A 10 21.56 -23.17 -10.60
CA TRP A 10 20.17 -23.19 -10.13
C TRP A 10 19.16 -23.02 -11.27
N THR A 11 18.09 -23.81 -11.19
CA THR A 11 16.88 -23.66 -12.02
C THR A 11 15.72 -23.22 -11.13
N ILE A 12 14.94 -22.25 -11.60
CA ILE A 12 13.75 -21.73 -10.93
C ILE A 12 12.50 -22.24 -11.64
N LEU A 13 11.65 -22.97 -10.92
CA LEU A 13 10.35 -23.44 -11.42
C LEU A 13 9.27 -22.45 -10.96
N ALA A 14 8.65 -21.74 -11.91
CA ALA A 14 7.62 -20.74 -11.63
C ALA A 14 6.28 -21.12 -12.30
N PRO A 15 5.15 -21.16 -11.56
CA PRO A 15 3.90 -21.77 -12.01
C PRO A 15 3.11 -20.95 -13.05
N ASP A 16 3.28 -19.63 -13.08
CA ASP A 16 2.54 -18.75 -13.98
C ASP A 16 3.36 -17.51 -14.42
N ARG A 17 2.96 -16.95 -15.57
CA ARG A 17 3.52 -15.69 -16.06
C ARG A 17 2.83 -14.50 -15.40
N GLY A 18 3.58 -13.43 -15.18
CA GLY A 18 3.09 -12.20 -14.57
C GLY A 18 3.86 -11.88 -13.30
N LEU A 19 3.14 -11.61 -12.21
CA LEU A 19 3.71 -11.15 -10.94
C LEU A 19 4.75 -12.14 -10.39
N VAL A 20 4.44 -13.44 -10.36
CA VAL A 20 5.33 -14.50 -9.87
C VAL A 20 6.58 -14.61 -10.74
N TRP A 21 6.42 -14.53 -12.06
CA TRP A 21 7.54 -14.54 -13.00
C TRP A 21 8.50 -13.37 -12.76
N THR A 22 8.00 -12.17 -12.47
CA THR A 22 8.84 -11.03 -12.11
C THR A 22 9.63 -11.28 -10.81
N ALA A 23 9.06 -11.99 -9.84
CA ALA A 23 9.79 -12.39 -8.64
C ALA A 23 10.87 -13.45 -8.93
N ALA A 24 10.58 -14.40 -9.82
CA ALA A 24 11.57 -15.38 -10.28
C ALA A 24 12.75 -14.71 -11.03
N GLU A 25 12.45 -13.74 -11.90
CA GLU A 25 13.45 -12.92 -12.60
C GLU A 25 14.32 -12.15 -11.61
N GLU A 26 13.73 -11.64 -10.53
CA GLU A 26 14.45 -10.94 -9.49
C GLU A 26 15.37 -11.85 -8.68
N ILE A 27 14.92 -13.07 -8.34
CA ILE A 27 15.80 -14.08 -7.74
C ILE A 27 16.98 -14.39 -8.66
N SER A 28 16.71 -14.67 -9.94
CA SER A 28 17.75 -14.96 -10.94
C SER A 28 18.75 -13.81 -11.08
N ARG A 29 18.26 -12.56 -11.12
CA ARG A 29 19.09 -11.35 -11.13
C ARG A 29 19.97 -11.25 -9.89
N CYS A 30 19.42 -11.43 -8.69
CA CYS A 30 20.15 -11.38 -7.44
C CYS A 30 21.26 -12.44 -7.39
N VAL A 31 20.96 -13.69 -7.78
CA VAL A 31 21.98 -14.75 -7.90
C VAL A 31 23.09 -14.33 -8.85
N GLN A 32 22.76 -13.71 -9.99
CA GLN A 32 23.76 -13.24 -10.94
C GLN A 32 24.60 -12.09 -10.40
N VAL A 33 24.03 -11.20 -9.58
CA VAL A 33 24.79 -10.14 -8.89
C VAL A 33 25.84 -10.74 -7.96
N LEU A 34 25.46 -11.75 -7.17
CA LEU A 34 26.40 -12.43 -6.27
C LEU A 34 27.51 -13.15 -7.05
N ARG A 35 27.17 -13.86 -8.13
CA ARG A 35 28.15 -14.51 -9.02
C ARG A 35 29.16 -13.54 -9.61
N LYS A 36 28.68 -12.40 -10.12
CA LYS A 36 29.56 -11.36 -10.66
C LYS A 36 30.51 -10.82 -9.60
N ARG A 37 30.02 -10.61 -8.37
CA ARG A 37 30.82 -10.15 -7.24
C ARG A 37 31.95 -11.13 -6.90
N GLU A 38 31.68 -12.42 -6.97
CA GLU A 38 32.66 -13.48 -6.73
C GLU A 38 33.44 -13.92 -7.98
N ALA A 39 33.32 -13.17 -9.08
CA ALA A 39 33.96 -13.47 -10.36
C ALA A 39 33.64 -14.86 -10.94
N LEU A 40 32.45 -15.40 -10.63
CA LEU A 40 31.94 -16.63 -11.22
C LEU A 40 31.29 -16.33 -12.58
N ASN A 41 31.83 -16.94 -13.64
CA ASN A 41 31.30 -16.80 -15.00
C ASN A 41 30.24 -17.87 -15.30
N LEU A 42 29.12 -17.82 -14.57
CA LEU A 42 27.97 -18.71 -14.77
C LEU A 42 26.81 -17.95 -15.39
N LYS A 43 25.96 -18.67 -16.15
CA LYS A 43 24.73 -18.13 -16.72
C LYS A 43 23.72 -17.79 -15.61
N PRO A 44 22.83 -16.80 -15.77
CA PRO A 44 21.73 -16.56 -14.84
C PRO A 44 20.93 -17.84 -14.55
N ALA A 45 20.33 -17.92 -13.36
CA ALA A 45 19.46 -19.05 -13.03
C ALA A 45 18.34 -19.15 -14.08
N GLU A 46 18.18 -20.33 -14.67
CA GLU A 46 17.19 -20.58 -15.70
C GLU A 46 15.79 -20.57 -15.09
N ILE A 47 14.83 -19.93 -15.74
CA ILE A 47 13.43 -19.87 -15.26
C ILE A 47 12.59 -20.70 -16.22
N ILE A 48 11.95 -21.73 -15.67
CA ILE A 48 11.12 -22.69 -16.42
C ILE A 48 9.70 -22.64 -15.87
N ASP A 49 8.74 -22.84 -16.77
CA ASP A 49 7.34 -23.02 -16.40
C ASP A 49 7.16 -24.28 -15.53
N GLY A 50 6.75 -24.06 -14.28
CA GLY A 50 6.56 -25.10 -13.27
C GLY A 50 5.31 -25.96 -13.48
N SER A 51 4.49 -25.69 -14.49
CA SER A 51 3.37 -26.56 -14.88
C SER A 51 3.83 -27.83 -15.63
N GLY A 52 5.09 -27.89 -16.06
CA GLY A 52 5.71 -29.06 -16.68
C GLY A 52 6.24 -30.10 -15.68
N GLY A 53 6.79 -31.20 -16.21
CA GLY A 53 7.54 -32.17 -15.39
C GLY A 53 8.81 -31.54 -14.78
N ALA A 54 9.26 -32.07 -13.64
CA ALA A 54 10.53 -31.64 -13.04
C ALA A 54 11.67 -31.78 -14.06
N PRO A 55 12.64 -30.83 -14.11
CA PRO A 55 13.77 -30.93 -15.02
C PRO A 55 14.50 -32.27 -14.84
N GLU A 56 14.91 -32.89 -15.95
CA GLU A 56 15.74 -34.09 -15.90
C GLU A 56 17.15 -33.72 -15.39
N GLY A 57 17.55 -34.22 -14.22
CA GLY A 57 18.93 -34.11 -13.71
C GLY A 57 19.06 -33.78 -12.22
N ASP A 58 20.31 -33.83 -11.73
CA ASP A 58 20.70 -33.51 -10.34
C ASP A 58 20.92 -31.99 -10.09
N SER A 59 20.44 -31.14 -11.00
CA SER A 59 20.61 -29.68 -10.86
C SER A 59 19.78 -29.15 -9.69
N PRO A 60 20.32 -28.20 -8.90
CA PRO A 60 19.60 -27.68 -7.74
C PRO A 60 18.43 -26.79 -8.16
N LEU A 61 17.35 -26.86 -7.39
CA LEU A 61 16.05 -26.29 -7.77
C LEU A 61 15.54 -25.23 -6.80
N ILE A 62 15.01 -24.14 -7.33
CA ILE A 62 14.16 -23.21 -6.59
C ILE A 62 12.72 -23.44 -7.08
N VAL A 63 11.90 -24.06 -6.24
CA VAL A 63 10.51 -24.39 -6.57
C VAL A 63 9.61 -23.30 -5.99
N MET A 64 8.90 -22.60 -6.87
CA MET A 64 7.90 -21.61 -6.49
C MET A 64 6.51 -22.19 -6.72
N ASN A 65 5.59 -22.02 -5.75
CA ASN A 65 4.22 -22.50 -5.88
C ASN A 65 3.24 -21.61 -5.09
N HIS A 66 1.97 -21.57 -5.47
CA HIS A 66 0.96 -20.86 -4.70
C HIS A 66 -0.44 -21.46 -4.82
N ASP A 67 -1.32 -21.10 -3.88
CA ASP A 67 -2.76 -21.37 -4.00
C ASP A 67 -3.41 -20.48 -5.07
N GLN A 68 -4.34 -21.03 -5.85
CA GLN A 68 -5.06 -20.29 -6.91
C GLN A 68 -6.37 -19.62 -6.46
N GLN A 69 -6.74 -19.72 -5.18
CA GLN A 69 -8.08 -19.34 -4.75
C GLN A 69 -8.31 -17.83 -4.60
N ASP A 70 -7.27 -17.01 -4.34
CA ASP A 70 -7.43 -15.58 -4.07
C ASP A 70 -6.11 -14.80 -4.29
N ASN A 71 -6.09 -13.83 -5.21
CA ASN A 71 -4.90 -13.02 -5.52
C ASN A 71 -4.49 -12.01 -4.43
N CYS A 72 -5.31 -11.82 -3.40
CA CYS A 72 -5.13 -10.75 -2.42
C CYS A 72 -4.37 -11.19 -1.15
N ARG A 73 -4.23 -12.49 -0.89
CA ARG A 73 -3.56 -13.01 0.32
C ARG A 73 -2.07 -12.72 0.30
N SER A 74 -1.51 -12.28 1.41
CA SER A 74 -0.07 -11.96 1.53
C SER A 74 0.75 -13.07 2.18
N GLY A 75 0.11 -14.12 2.72
CA GLY A 75 0.79 -15.19 3.43
C GLY A 75 1.74 -16.00 2.57
N PHE A 76 2.83 -16.46 3.15
CA PHE A 76 3.85 -17.27 2.49
C PHE A 76 4.62 -18.15 3.46
N SER A 77 5.31 -19.14 2.90
CA SER A 77 6.35 -19.89 3.59
C SER A 77 7.47 -20.23 2.64
N TRP A 78 8.70 -20.35 3.14
CA TRP A 78 9.80 -20.87 2.36
C TRP A 78 10.79 -21.64 3.22
N ARG A 79 11.53 -22.56 2.59
CA ARG A 79 12.60 -23.36 3.22
C ARG A 79 13.76 -23.48 2.25
N ALA A 80 14.97 -23.32 2.75
CA ALA A 80 16.20 -23.45 1.98
C ALA A 80 17.00 -24.67 2.44
N GLY A 81 17.25 -25.59 1.51
CA GLY A 81 18.18 -26.70 1.62
C GLY A 81 19.37 -26.54 0.68
N LYS A 82 20.29 -27.51 0.73
CA LYS A 82 21.56 -27.48 -0.01
C LYS A 82 21.37 -27.45 -1.54
N ASP A 83 20.42 -28.23 -2.03
CA ASP A 83 20.16 -28.42 -3.47
C ASP A 83 18.70 -28.08 -3.85
N ARG A 84 17.94 -27.55 -2.89
CA ARG A 84 16.52 -27.25 -3.09
C ARG A 84 16.06 -26.12 -2.20
N VAL A 85 15.45 -25.10 -2.79
CA VAL A 85 14.71 -24.04 -2.10
C VAL A 85 13.24 -24.17 -2.49
N GLU A 86 12.36 -24.16 -1.51
CA GLU A 86 10.91 -24.20 -1.73
C GLU A 86 10.31 -22.91 -1.25
N ILE A 87 9.52 -22.24 -2.10
CA ILE A 87 8.83 -21.00 -1.79
C ILE A 87 7.35 -21.20 -2.14
N TYR A 88 6.50 -21.04 -1.13
CA TYR A 88 5.07 -21.21 -1.22
C TYR A 88 4.36 -19.90 -0.85
N GLY A 89 3.32 -19.53 -1.60
CA GLY A 89 2.43 -18.43 -1.26
C GLY A 89 0.97 -18.86 -1.14
N ASP A 90 0.21 -18.21 -0.26
CA ASP A 90 -1.25 -18.35 -0.21
C ASP A 90 -1.94 -17.71 -1.45
N SER A 91 -1.15 -17.03 -2.29
CA SER A 91 -1.53 -16.42 -3.57
C SER A 91 -0.29 -16.06 -4.40
N PRO A 92 -0.43 -15.59 -5.66
CA PRO A 92 0.66 -14.95 -6.40
C PRO A 92 1.35 -13.80 -5.64
N ARG A 93 0.58 -12.99 -4.88
CA ARG A 93 1.10 -11.89 -4.07
C ARG A 93 1.94 -12.43 -2.91
N GLY A 94 1.42 -13.42 -2.19
CA GLY A 94 2.12 -14.07 -1.09
C GLY A 94 3.42 -14.72 -1.56
N LEU A 95 3.39 -15.41 -2.70
CA LEU A 95 4.57 -16.05 -3.28
C LEU A 95 5.67 -15.04 -3.61
N CYS A 96 5.31 -13.86 -4.14
CA CYS A 96 6.27 -12.77 -4.29
C CYS A 96 6.83 -12.29 -2.95
N GLY A 97 6.00 -12.15 -1.91
CA GLY A 97 6.46 -11.88 -0.55
C GLY A 97 7.49 -12.90 -0.06
N GLY A 98 7.23 -14.20 -0.28
CA GLY A 98 8.14 -15.29 0.03
C GLY A 98 9.47 -15.19 -0.72
N ALA A 99 9.45 -14.83 -2.00
CA ALA A 99 10.65 -14.60 -2.80
C ALA A 99 11.51 -13.47 -2.24
N TYR A 100 10.90 -12.32 -1.89
CA TYR A 100 11.65 -11.20 -1.30
C TYR A 100 12.10 -11.48 0.13
N SER A 101 11.33 -12.24 0.91
CA SER A 101 11.74 -12.74 2.24
C SER A 101 12.99 -13.63 2.14
N PHE A 102 13.03 -14.53 1.16
CA PHE A 102 14.22 -15.35 0.88
C PHE A 102 15.43 -14.50 0.47
N LEU A 103 15.25 -13.51 -0.43
CA LEU A 103 16.33 -12.59 -0.81
C LEU A 103 16.83 -11.75 0.37
N ALA A 104 15.93 -11.30 1.25
CA ALA A 104 16.30 -10.61 2.47
C ALA A 104 17.08 -11.53 3.43
N ALA A 105 16.72 -12.81 3.51
CA ALA A 105 17.47 -13.80 4.28
C ALA A 105 18.89 -14.05 3.74
N LEU A 106 19.09 -13.90 2.42
CA LEU A 106 20.42 -13.87 1.80
C LEU A 106 21.21 -12.60 2.12
N GLY A 107 20.56 -11.59 2.70
CA GLY A 107 21.16 -10.31 3.10
C GLY A 107 21.04 -9.20 2.04
N PHE A 108 20.17 -9.35 1.04
CA PHE A 108 19.77 -8.21 0.21
C PHE A 108 18.89 -7.25 1.02
N SER A 109 19.06 -5.95 0.82
CA SER A 109 18.15 -4.94 1.37
C SER A 109 17.99 -3.76 0.42
N TRP A 110 16.84 -3.10 0.53
CA TRP A 110 16.46 -1.96 -0.33
C TRP A 110 16.03 -0.77 0.53
N PRO A 111 17.00 0.02 1.05
CA PRO A 111 16.71 1.14 1.96
C PRO A 111 15.80 2.20 1.34
N ASP A 112 15.94 2.43 0.04
CA ASP A 112 15.18 3.41 -0.73
C ASP A 112 15.00 2.92 -2.18
N PRO A 113 14.19 3.62 -3.01
CA PRO A 113 13.89 3.16 -4.37
C PRO A 113 15.04 3.08 -5.36
N TYR A 114 16.20 3.64 -5.01
CA TYR A 114 17.34 3.80 -5.89
C TYR A 114 18.58 3.07 -5.36
N THR A 115 18.58 2.68 -4.09
CA THR A 115 19.69 1.98 -3.44
C THR A 115 19.37 0.51 -3.21
N GLU A 116 20.31 -0.35 -3.59
CA GLU A 116 20.31 -1.78 -3.28
C GLU A 116 21.59 -2.13 -2.53
N THR A 117 21.44 -2.75 -1.36
CA THR A 117 22.56 -3.31 -0.60
C THR A 117 22.71 -4.78 -0.98
N VAL A 118 23.87 -5.13 -1.52
CA VAL A 118 24.22 -6.50 -1.87
C VAL A 118 24.97 -7.15 -0.71
N PRO A 119 24.59 -8.37 -0.28
CA PRO A 119 25.19 -9.02 0.88
C PRO A 119 26.69 -9.24 0.69
N GLN A 120 27.43 -9.13 1.80
CA GLN A 120 28.81 -9.59 1.87
C GLN A 120 28.82 -11.09 2.10
N ASN A 121 29.79 -11.79 1.51
CA ASN A 121 29.97 -13.19 1.81
C ASN A 121 30.47 -13.35 3.25
N THR A 122 29.67 -14.03 4.07
CA THR A 122 29.97 -14.39 5.48
C THR A 122 30.00 -15.91 5.70
N GLY A 123 29.90 -16.71 4.64
CA GLY A 123 29.93 -18.16 4.71
C GLY A 123 31.35 -18.72 4.79
N ALA A 124 31.43 -20.02 5.04
CA ALA A 124 32.72 -20.71 5.21
C ALA A 124 33.57 -20.77 3.93
N ALA A 125 32.94 -20.62 2.76
CA ALA A 125 33.60 -20.61 1.46
C ALA A 125 33.15 -19.44 0.60
N ARG A 126 34.00 -19.07 -0.37
CA ARG A 126 33.82 -17.90 -1.24
C ARG A 126 32.51 -17.88 -2.06
N ASN A 127 31.86 -19.04 -2.23
CA ASN A 127 30.62 -19.16 -3.00
C ASN A 127 29.41 -19.53 -2.13
N LEU A 128 29.57 -19.64 -0.81
CA LEU A 128 28.52 -20.00 0.13
C LEU A 128 28.05 -18.74 0.87
N TYR A 129 26.80 -18.36 0.68
CA TYR A 129 26.19 -17.24 1.40
C TYR A 129 25.36 -17.78 2.57
N SER A 130 25.71 -17.36 3.78
CA SER A 130 24.95 -17.66 4.99
C SER A 130 23.58 -16.98 4.93
N LEU A 131 22.52 -17.77 5.10
CA LEU A 131 21.19 -17.23 5.29
C LEU A 131 20.99 -16.83 6.76
N SER A 132 20.35 -15.68 7.01
CA SER A 132 19.97 -15.27 8.37
C SER A 132 18.95 -16.21 9.01
N SER A 133 18.20 -16.95 8.18
CA SER A 133 17.31 -18.05 8.59
C SER A 133 17.25 -19.13 7.49
N GLY A 134 17.08 -20.40 7.86
CA GLY A 134 16.88 -21.49 6.88
C GLY A 134 15.45 -21.62 6.36
N SER A 135 14.53 -20.83 6.90
CA SER A 135 13.13 -20.79 6.52
C SER A 135 12.49 -19.45 6.86
N GLY A 136 11.43 -19.10 6.15
CA GLY A 136 10.57 -17.96 6.49
C GLY A 136 9.11 -18.35 6.46
N PHE A 137 8.31 -17.66 7.24
CA PHE A 137 6.87 -17.85 7.31
C PHE A 137 6.20 -16.53 7.66
N GLU A 138 5.17 -16.18 6.91
CA GLU A 138 4.29 -15.07 7.22
C GLU A 138 2.84 -15.54 7.00
N LYS A 139 2.01 -15.35 8.02
CA LYS A 139 0.60 -15.74 7.93
C LYS A 139 -0.15 -14.71 7.09
N SER A 140 -1.06 -15.14 6.23
CA SER A 140 -1.97 -14.22 5.56
C SER A 140 -2.91 -13.58 6.59
N GLU A 141 -2.72 -12.28 6.83
CA GLU A 141 -3.63 -11.45 7.62
C GLU A 141 -4.28 -10.44 6.68
N ASN A 142 -5.61 -10.57 6.51
CA ASN A 142 -6.39 -9.70 5.62
C ASN A 142 -7.19 -8.66 6.39
N THR A 143 -6.71 -8.28 7.58
CA THR A 143 -7.31 -7.21 8.37
C THR A 143 -6.60 -5.90 8.03
N PRO A 144 -7.33 -4.80 7.79
CA PRO A 144 -6.74 -3.54 7.31
C PRO A 144 -5.58 -3.01 8.17
N GLU A 145 -5.52 -3.33 9.47
CA GLU A 145 -4.46 -2.90 10.38
C GLU A 145 -3.08 -3.48 10.02
N HIS A 146 -3.04 -4.67 9.42
CA HIS A 146 -1.78 -5.38 9.12
C HIS A 146 -1.23 -5.09 7.73
N HIS A 147 -2.01 -4.40 6.88
CA HIS A 147 -1.57 -4.03 5.54
C HIS A 147 -0.44 -3.00 5.61
N ARG A 148 0.65 -3.32 4.91
CA ARG A 148 1.78 -2.40 4.70
C ARG A 148 1.48 -1.50 3.51
N ARG A 149 1.61 -0.20 3.71
CA ARG A 149 1.13 0.83 2.78
C ARG A 149 2.23 1.73 2.27
N LEU A 150 2.24 1.95 0.96
CA LEU A 150 2.96 3.05 0.32
C LEU A 150 1.96 4.17 -0.01
N VAL A 151 2.14 5.33 0.61
CA VAL A 151 1.31 6.52 0.38
C VAL A 151 2.00 7.44 -0.61
N PHE A 152 1.39 7.59 -1.79
CA PHE A 152 1.85 8.58 -2.76
C PHE A 152 1.54 9.99 -2.28
N THR A 153 2.44 10.95 -2.51
CA THR A 153 2.29 12.33 -2.05
C THR A 153 2.21 13.32 -3.22
N ARG A 154 1.96 14.60 -2.94
CA ARG A 154 2.02 15.64 -3.99
C ARG A 154 3.43 15.79 -4.54
N GLU A 155 4.41 15.42 -3.74
CA GLU A 155 5.83 15.62 -3.99
C GLU A 155 6.42 14.49 -4.82
N THR A 156 5.79 13.30 -4.84
CA THR A 156 6.20 12.17 -5.68
C THR A 156 6.15 12.56 -7.16
N PRO A 157 7.28 12.57 -7.88
CA PRO A 157 7.30 12.80 -9.32
C PRO A 157 6.68 11.64 -10.08
N ALA A 158 5.94 11.91 -11.17
CA ALA A 158 5.32 10.86 -11.98
C ALA A 158 6.33 9.83 -12.54
N LYS A 159 7.58 10.26 -12.79
CA LYS A 159 8.67 9.39 -13.23
C LYS A 159 9.21 8.46 -12.14
N ALA A 160 9.04 8.81 -10.87
CA ALA A 160 9.49 8.02 -9.73
C ALA A 160 8.46 6.98 -9.27
N GLU A 161 7.20 7.10 -9.71
CA GLU A 161 6.09 6.22 -9.29
C GLU A 161 6.41 4.73 -9.43
N THR A 162 7.04 4.32 -10.54
CA THR A 162 7.40 2.92 -10.76
C THR A 162 8.54 2.46 -9.85
N ALA A 163 9.56 3.29 -9.62
CA ALA A 163 10.66 2.95 -8.71
C ALA A 163 10.14 2.71 -7.28
N TRP A 164 9.24 3.58 -6.82
CA TRP A 164 8.58 3.43 -5.53
C TRP A 164 7.74 2.15 -5.42
N LEU A 165 7.00 1.77 -6.47
CA LEU A 165 6.26 0.49 -6.47
C LEU A 165 7.20 -0.72 -6.43
N VAL A 166 8.33 -0.68 -7.15
CA VAL A 166 9.34 -1.76 -7.11
C VAL A 166 9.94 -1.88 -5.71
N TRP A 167 10.33 -0.76 -5.12
CA TRP A 167 10.82 -0.68 -3.75
C TRP A 167 9.80 -1.23 -2.73
N ALA A 168 8.54 -0.81 -2.85
CA ALA A 168 7.46 -1.25 -2.00
C ALA A 168 7.31 -2.77 -2.06
N ARG A 169 7.33 -3.35 -3.27
CA ARG A 169 7.22 -4.79 -3.46
C ARG A 169 8.39 -5.55 -2.81
N ARG A 170 9.61 -5.05 -2.98
CA ARG A 170 10.84 -5.57 -2.35
C ARG A 170 10.80 -5.53 -0.82
N ASN A 171 10.07 -4.58 -0.24
CA ASN A 171 9.92 -4.40 1.20
C ASN A 171 8.60 -4.96 1.75
N SER A 172 7.96 -5.88 1.02
CA SER A 172 6.71 -6.54 1.42
C SER A 172 5.56 -5.57 1.70
N VAL A 173 5.54 -4.43 1.02
CA VAL A 173 4.37 -3.55 0.99
C VAL A 173 3.33 -4.16 0.05
N ASP A 174 2.09 -4.27 0.51
CA ASP A 174 1.00 -4.92 -0.21
C ASP A 174 -0.02 -3.92 -0.78
N THR A 175 -0.04 -2.69 -0.26
CA THR A 175 -1.06 -1.70 -0.55
C THR A 175 -0.46 -0.38 -1.04
N ALA A 176 -1.04 0.18 -2.10
CA ALA A 176 -0.71 1.50 -2.63
C ALA A 176 -1.86 2.48 -2.38
N VAL A 177 -1.60 3.52 -1.60
CA VAL A 177 -2.57 4.59 -1.33
C VAL A 177 -2.41 5.71 -2.34
N VAL A 178 -3.43 5.91 -3.17
CA VAL A 178 -3.43 6.87 -4.26
C VAL A 178 -4.22 8.15 -3.90
N PRO A 179 -3.58 9.32 -3.87
CA PRO A 179 -4.24 10.56 -3.48
C PRO A 179 -5.40 10.99 -4.38
N LEU A 180 -6.43 11.59 -3.77
CA LEU A 180 -7.59 12.10 -4.50
C LEU A 180 -7.24 13.32 -5.35
N TYR A 181 -6.24 14.11 -4.96
CA TYR A 181 -5.79 15.26 -5.78
C TYR A 181 -5.08 14.87 -7.09
N TYR A 182 -4.74 13.61 -7.34
CA TYR A 182 -4.31 13.15 -8.68
C TYR A 182 -5.48 13.05 -9.67
N GLY A 183 -6.70 13.14 -9.16
CA GLY A 183 -7.93 13.25 -9.92
C GLY A 183 -8.18 14.61 -10.54
N ARG A 184 -9.09 14.68 -11.52
CA ARG A 184 -9.62 15.96 -12.01
C ARG A 184 -10.67 16.46 -11.01
N ILE A 185 -10.67 17.77 -10.72
CA ILE A 185 -11.83 18.41 -10.09
C ILE A 185 -12.93 18.47 -11.16
N PRO A 186 -14.06 17.74 -11.03
CA PRO A 186 -15.17 17.82 -11.97
C PRO A 186 -15.83 19.20 -11.90
N ALA A 187 -16.73 19.50 -12.85
CA ALA A 187 -17.58 20.68 -12.79
C ALA A 187 -18.40 20.78 -11.49
N SER A 188 -18.61 19.67 -10.76
CA SER A 188 -19.23 19.65 -9.42
C SER A 188 -18.33 20.15 -8.28
N GLY A 189 -17.02 20.34 -8.51
CA GLY A 189 -16.08 20.91 -7.54
C GLY A 189 -15.54 19.96 -6.46
N ILE A 190 -15.92 18.67 -6.50
CA ILE A 190 -15.48 17.63 -5.56
C ILE A 190 -14.21 16.98 -6.10
N ARG A 191 -13.08 17.01 -5.37
CA ARG A 191 -11.89 16.22 -5.78
C ARG A 191 -12.27 14.74 -5.82
N GLY A 192 -11.99 14.04 -6.90
CA GLY A 192 -12.40 12.64 -7.05
C GLY A 192 -11.56 11.88 -8.05
N MET A 193 -11.70 10.55 -8.04
CA MET A 193 -10.95 9.68 -8.94
C MET A 193 -11.20 9.98 -10.42
N GLY A 194 -10.17 9.83 -11.25
CA GLY A 194 -10.33 9.78 -12.71
C GLY A 194 -9.34 10.60 -13.54
N GLY A 195 -8.31 11.20 -12.90
CA GLY A 195 -7.22 11.83 -13.63
C GLY A 195 -6.40 10.81 -14.42
N ARG A 196 -5.84 11.21 -15.59
CA ARG A 196 -4.97 10.33 -16.40
C ARG A 196 -3.80 9.76 -15.59
N ARG A 197 -3.20 10.58 -14.74
CA ARG A 197 -2.11 10.19 -13.84
C ARG A 197 -2.57 9.12 -12.85
N GLN A 198 -3.66 9.37 -12.15
CA GLN A 198 -4.23 8.44 -11.18
C GLN A 198 -4.58 7.09 -11.79
N LYS A 199 -5.33 7.06 -12.90
CA LYS A 199 -5.70 5.80 -13.58
C LYS A 199 -4.47 4.99 -13.98
N ARG A 200 -3.41 5.66 -14.46
CA ARG A 200 -2.14 5.02 -14.79
C ARG A 200 -1.46 4.45 -13.55
N LEU A 201 -1.42 5.18 -12.44
CA LEU A 201 -0.81 4.72 -11.20
C LEU A 201 -1.58 3.53 -10.60
N CYS A 202 -2.92 3.61 -10.51
CA CYS A 202 -3.76 2.50 -10.06
C CYS A 202 -3.55 1.25 -10.92
N ARG A 203 -3.47 1.40 -12.25
CA ARG A 203 -3.18 0.29 -13.16
C ARG A 203 -1.81 -0.32 -12.88
N LYS A 204 -0.75 0.49 -12.84
CA LYS A 204 0.62 0.01 -12.53
C LYS A 204 0.68 -0.72 -11.20
N ALA A 205 0.03 -0.20 -10.16
CA ALA A 205 -0.02 -0.84 -8.85
C ALA A 205 -0.70 -2.21 -8.93
N ARG A 206 -1.83 -2.33 -9.64
CA ARG A 206 -2.53 -3.62 -9.82
C ARG A 206 -1.73 -4.62 -10.65
N ASP A 207 -1.12 -4.16 -11.74
CA ASP A 207 -0.28 -5.01 -12.58
C ASP A 207 0.91 -5.59 -11.77
N MET A 208 1.32 -4.88 -10.71
CA MET A 208 2.34 -5.31 -9.75
C MET A 208 1.75 -5.96 -8.48
N GLY A 209 0.47 -6.34 -8.48
CA GLY A 209 -0.18 -7.09 -7.41
C GLY A 209 -0.57 -6.30 -6.15
N PHE A 210 -0.55 -4.96 -6.18
CA PHE A 210 -0.92 -4.14 -5.02
C PHE A 210 -2.44 -4.02 -4.86
N THR A 211 -2.92 -4.04 -3.62
CA THR A 211 -4.24 -3.50 -3.28
C THR A 211 -4.18 -1.98 -3.48
N VAL A 212 -5.25 -1.39 -4.04
CA VAL A 212 -5.31 0.06 -4.29
C VAL A 212 -6.30 0.68 -3.32
N GLU A 213 -5.79 1.54 -2.45
CA GLU A 213 -6.58 2.41 -1.58
C GLU A 213 -6.49 3.86 -2.11
N ALA A 214 -7.32 4.75 -1.60
CA ALA A 214 -7.32 6.14 -2.03
C ALA A 214 -7.49 7.10 -0.84
N GLY A 215 -7.12 8.37 -1.01
CA GLY A 215 -7.32 9.36 0.04
C GLY A 215 -6.04 10.00 0.55
N GLY A 216 -6.10 10.44 1.80
CA GLY A 216 -5.04 11.15 2.51
C GLY A 216 -5.59 12.40 3.19
N TRP A 217 -4.78 13.46 3.25
CA TRP A 217 -5.12 14.79 3.81
C TRP A 217 -6.04 15.63 2.90
N ASP A 218 -7.01 15.02 2.24
CA ASP A 218 -7.86 15.64 1.21
C ASP A 218 -9.33 15.80 1.64
N LEU A 219 -9.67 15.57 2.92
CA LEU A 219 -11.06 15.61 3.39
C LEU A 219 -11.77 16.92 3.01
N SER A 220 -11.10 18.06 3.21
CA SER A 220 -11.64 19.37 2.82
C SER A 220 -11.89 19.54 1.33
N GLY A 221 -11.26 18.72 0.50
CA GLY A 221 -11.40 18.68 -0.95
C GLY A 221 -12.76 18.17 -1.43
N PHE A 222 -13.55 17.54 -0.56
CA PHE A 222 -14.92 17.13 -0.88
C PHE A 222 -15.88 18.31 -0.96
N VAL A 223 -15.64 19.38 -0.19
CA VAL A 223 -16.53 20.56 -0.15
C VAL A 223 -16.04 21.63 -1.14
N PRO A 224 -16.82 21.98 -2.19
CA PRO A 224 -16.39 22.90 -3.25
C PRO A 224 -16.11 24.32 -2.78
N ARG A 225 -14.84 24.74 -2.81
CA ARG A 225 -14.42 26.08 -2.36
C ARG A 225 -14.74 27.21 -3.35
N LYS A 226 -14.99 26.86 -4.61
CA LYS A 226 -15.38 27.81 -5.66
C LYS A 226 -16.75 28.44 -5.42
N ASN A 227 -17.61 27.77 -4.64
CA ASN A 227 -18.95 28.26 -4.31
C ASN A 227 -18.98 29.16 -3.07
N PHE A 228 -17.82 29.63 -2.59
CA PHE A 228 -17.71 30.54 -1.43
C PHE A 228 -18.57 31.81 -1.56
N GLY A 229 -18.91 32.26 -2.76
CA GLY A 229 -19.82 33.40 -2.92
C GLY A 229 -21.26 33.05 -2.57
N ALA A 230 -21.74 31.90 -3.05
CA ALA A 230 -23.16 31.52 -3.03
C ALA A 230 -23.56 30.64 -1.85
N LYS A 231 -22.62 29.87 -1.28
CA LYS A 231 -22.89 28.86 -0.24
C LYS A 231 -21.85 28.89 0.89
N ARG A 232 -21.76 30.02 1.61
CA ARG A 232 -20.76 30.23 2.68
C ARG A 232 -21.04 29.38 3.91
N GLU A 233 -22.30 29.03 4.14
CA GLU A 233 -22.79 28.23 5.24
C GLU A 233 -22.23 26.81 5.28
N LEU A 234 -21.75 26.29 4.14
CA LEU A 234 -21.10 24.98 4.06
C LEU A 234 -19.73 24.95 4.78
N LEU A 235 -19.12 26.11 4.97
CA LEU A 235 -17.73 26.23 5.35
C LEU A 235 -17.59 26.56 6.83
N ARG A 236 -16.42 26.26 7.41
CA ARG A 236 -16.22 26.48 8.84
C ARG A 236 -16.35 27.96 9.18
N MET A 237 -16.84 28.24 10.38
CA MET A 237 -16.86 29.57 10.95
C MET A 237 -15.72 29.70 11.97
N GLU A 238 -15.07 30.85 11.99
CA GLU A 238 -14.06 31.22 12.98
C GLU A 238 -14.32 32.67 13.38
N GLN A 239 -14.45 32.93 14.68
CA GLN A 239 -14.72 34.29 15.21
C GLN A 239 -15.88 35.01 14.48
N GLY A 240 -16.98 34.30 14.23
CA GLY A 240 -18.16 34.83 13.54
C GLY A 240 -18.04 34.96 12.02
N LYS A 241 -16.88 34.67 11.42
CA LYS A 241 -16.63 34.80 9.97
C LYS A 241 -16.50 33.43 9.32
N ARG A 242 -17.08 33.25 8.12
CA ARG A 242 -16.92 32.01 7.34
C ARG A 242 -15.55 32.00 6.68
N ILE A 243 -14.80 30.92 6.87
CA ILE A 243 -13.44 30.77 6.36
C ILE A 243 -13.46 29.91 5.10
N LYS A 244 -12.81 30.40 4.04
CA LYS A 244 -12.80 29.72 2.73
C LYS A 244 -11.85 28.51 2.72
N HIS A 245 -10.73 28.62 3.41
CA HIS A 245 -9.69 27.60 3.46
C HIS A 245 -9.90 26.68 4.67
N THR A 246 -9.57 25.41 4.50
CA THR A 246 -9.50 24.40 5.58
C THR A 246 -10.85 24.01 6.20
N ASN A 247 -11.08 22.71 6.34
CA ASN A 247 -12.26 22.05 6.92
C ASN A 247 -13.61 22.66 6.49
N PHE A 248 -14.71 22.33 7.16
CA PHE A 248 -16.06 22.74 6.77
C PHE A 248 -17.02 22.71 7.97
N CYS A 249 -18.27 23.12 7.79
CA CYS A 249 -19.28 23.07 8.83
C CYS A 249 -19.88 21.64 8.91
N ALA A 250 -19.44 20.84 9.88
CA ALA A 250 -19.86 19.44 10.02
C ALA A 250 -21.33 19.25 10.43
N THR A 251 -21.93 20.24 11.09
CA THR A 251 -23.35 20.22 11.48
C THR A 251 -24.29 20.73 10.39
N ASN A 252 -23.76 21.20 9.26
CA ASN A 252 -24.61 21.63 8.14
C ASN A 252 -25.03 20.40 7.30
N PRO A 253 -26.34 20.10 7.18
CA PRO A 253 -26.80 18.92 6.46
C PRO A 253 -26.39 18.90 4.98
N ASP A 254 -26.34 20.06 4.32
CA ASP A 254 -25.90 20.16 2.92
C ASP A 254 -24.41 19.81 2.77
N THR A 255 -23.58 20.15 3.77
CA THR A 255 -22.16 19.78 3.77
C THR A 255 -22.00 18.28 3.84
N LEU A 256 -22.71 17.61 4.75
CA LEU A 256 -22.65 16.16 4.88
C LEU A 256 -23.18 15.47 3.62
N GLU A 257 -24.24 16.02 3.01
CA GLU A 257 -24.77 15.48 1.75
C GLU A 257 -23.79 15.59 0.57
N ILE A 258 -23.00 16.66 0.52
CA ILE A 258 -21.91 16.78 -0.47
C ILE A 258 -20.87 15.67 -0.28
N ILE A 259 -20.52 15.34 0.97
CA ILE A 259 -19.58 14.26 1.28
C ILE A 259 -20.17 12.91 0.84
N ARG A 260 -21.42 12.61 1.21
CA ARG A 260 -22.11 11.38 0.81
C ARG A 260 -22.14 11.18 -0.71
N LYS A 261 -22.52 12.23 -1.45
CA LYS A 261 -22.52 12.23 -2.91
C LYS A 261 -21.12 12.07 -3.49
N GLY A 262 -20.11 12.69 -2.87
CA GLY A 262 -18.71 12.56 -3.24
C GLY A 262 -18.23 11.11 -3.15
N ILE A 263 -18.49 10.44 -2.03
CA ILE A 263 -18.13 9.03 -1.81
C ILE A 263 -18.89 8.11 -2.76
N SER A 264 -20.20 8.28 -2.89
CA SER A 264 -21.01 7.47 -3.81
C SER A 264 -20.47 7.55 -5.23
N LYS A 265 -20.15 8.77 -5.69
CA LYS A 265 -19.56 8.99 -7.02
C LYS A 265 -18.17 8.39 -7.16
N LEU A 266 -17.35 8.47 -6.10
CA LEU A 266 -16.01 7.88 -6.07
C LEU A 266 -16.08 6.36 -6.29
N LEU A 267 -16.94 5.68 -5.53
CA LEU A 267 -17.12 4.24 -5.60
C LEU A 267 -17.76 3.79 -6.91
N SER A 268 -18.71 4.57 -7.45
CA SER A 268 -19.23 4.30 -8.79
C SER A 268 -18.16 4.42 -9.89
N ALA A 269 -17.18 5.31 -9.73
CA ALA A 269 -16.09 5.48 -10.69
C ALA A 269 -14.96 4.46 -10.52
N CYS A 270 -14.81 3.90 -9.31
CA CYS A 270 -13.80 2.91 -8.95
C CYS A 270 -14.42 1.88 -7.98
N PRO A 271 -15.24 0.93 -8.48
CA PRO A 271 -15.91 -0.07 -7.66
C PRO A 271 -14.96 -0.98 -6.87
N GLU A 272 -13.71 -1.09 -7.33
CA GLU A 272 -12.64 -1.86 -6.70
C GLU A 272 -12.02 -1.19 -5.47
N LEU A 273 -12.41 0.04 -5.13
CA LEU A 273 -11.90 0.74 -3.96
C LEU A 273 -12.56 0.18 -2.68
N GLU A 274 -11.74 -0.46 -1.84
CA GLU A 274 -12.21 -1.05 -0.57
C GLU A 274 -12.00 -0.09 0.62
N THR A 275 -10.94 0.73 0.59
CA THR A 275 -10.66 1.69 1.67
C THR A 275 -10.45 3.09 1.12
N ILE A 276 -11.01 4.09 1.81
CA ILE A 276 -10.63 5.49 1.63
C ILE A 276 -10.01 6.04 2.93
N HIS A 277 -8.94 6.82 2.82
CA HIS A 277 -8.38 7.57 3.94
C HIS A 277 -8.86 9.00 3.90
N LEU A 278 -9.57 9.43 4.95
CA LEU A 278 -10.13 10.77 5.06
C LEU A 278 -9.49 11.51 6.21
N TRP A 279 -8.19 11.75 6.15
CA TRP A 279 -7.48 12.47 7.21
C TRP A 279 -7.79 13.97 7.17
N PRO A 280 -7.70 14.66 8.32
CA PRO A 280 -7.82 16.11 8.35
C PRO A 280 -6.79 16.78 7.44
N ASP A 281 -7.04 18.02 7.07
CA ASP A 281 -6.02 18.81 6.36
C ASP A 281 -4.75 18.86 7.21
N ARG A 282 -3.61 18.54 6.59
CA ARG A 282 -2.30 18.49 7.26
C ARG A 282 -2.05 19.78 8.05
N HIS A 283 -1.63 19.65 9.32
CA HIS A 283 -1.35 20.75 10.26
C HIS A 283 -2.58 21.58 10.68
N ASN A 284 -3.79 21.09 10.38
CA ASN A 284 -5.03 21.79 10.71
C ASN A 284 -6.06 20.83 11.35
N GLU A 285 -5.57 19.82 12.07
CA GLU A 285 -6.35 18.73 12.63
C GLU A 285 -7.41 19.24 13.62
N THR A 286 -7.09 20.30 14.37
CA THR A 286 -7.95 20.92 15.39
C THR A 286 -8.80 22.08 14.87
N LEU A 287 -8.59 22.54 13.64
CA LEU A 287 -9.23 23.76 13.12
C LEU A 287 -10.62 23.49 12.54
N TRP A 288 -11.61 23.34 13.42
CA TRP A 288 -13.00 23.04 13.05
C TRP A 288 -13.93 24.26 13.13
N CYS A 289 -15.23 24.05 12.96
CA CYS A 289 -16.22 25.11 12.87
C CYS A 289 -16.65 25.59 14.25
N ALA A 290 -16.75 26.91 14.43
CA ALA A 290 -17.19 27.57 15.66
C ALA A 290 -18.58 28.23 15.53
N CYS A 291 -19.41 27.79 14.57
CA CYS A 291 -20.77 28.31 14.42
C CYS A 291 -21.64 27.91 15.63
N PRO A 292 -22.79 28.57 15.88
CA PRO A 292 -23.63 28.26 17.02
C PRO A 292 -23.98 26.78 17.18
N ALA A 293 -24.23 26.06 16.07
CA ALA A 293 -24.52 24.63 16.09
C ALA A 293 -23.28 23.76 16.37
N CYS A 294 -22.10 24.14 15.88
CA CYS A 294 -20.86 23.36 16.06
C CYS A 294 -20.23 23.52 17.45
N ARG A 295 -20.53 24.60 18.18
CA ARG A 295 -19.94 24.85 19.51
C ARG A 295 -20.30 23.81 20.57
N ALA A 296 -21.31 22.98 20.31
CA ALA A 296 -21.68 21.85 21.16
C ALA A 296 -20.76 20.64 21.01
N PHE A 297 -19.85 20.63 20.03
CA PHE A 297 -19.05 19.47 19.65
C PHE A 297 -17.55 19.78 19.64
N SER A 298 -16.74 18.82 20.07
CA SER A 298 -15.29 18.88 19.95
C SER A 298 -14.82 18.88 18.49
N ALA A 299 -13.53 19.14 18.25
CA ALA A 299 -12.93 19.00 16.94
C ALA A 299 -13.02 17.55 16.41
N GLY A 300 -12.69 16.57 17.26
CA GLY A 300 -12.81 15.14 16.95
C GLY A 300 -14.25 14.73 16.64
N GLU A 301 -15.23 15.19 17.40
CA GLU A 301 -16.65 14.91 17.14
C GLU A 301 -17.11 15.49 15.80
N GLN A 302 -16.75 16.74 15.50
CA GLN A 302 -17.06 17.35 14.20
C GLN A 302 -16.39 16.60 13.03
N TYR A 303 -15.18 16.08 13.24
CA TYR A 303 -14.50 15.24 12.27
C TYR A 303 -15.23 13.90 12.07
N LEU A 304 -15.62 13.24 13.16
CA LEU A 304 -16.33 11.96 13.13
C LEU A 304 -17.70 12.08 12.45
N MET A 305 -18.39 13.22 12.52
CA MET A 305 -19.60 13.46 11.72
C MET A 305 -19.34 13.33 10.22
N ALA A 306 -18.21 13.86 9.74
CA ALA A 306 -17.84 13.80 8.33
C ALA A 306 -17.41 12.39 7.91
N VAL A 307 -16.62 11.72 8.75
CA VAL A 307 -16.19 10.32 8.56
C VAL A 307 -17.41 9.40 8.52
N SER A 308 -18.34 9.54 9.47
CA SER A 308 -19.56 8.72 9.54
C SER A 308 -20.45 8.96 8.31
N ALA A 309 -20.63 10.22 7.89
CA ALA A 309 -21.36 10.50 6.65
C ALA A 309 -20.72 9.83 5.42
N ALA A 310 -19.39 9.82 5.32
CA ALA A 310 -18.68 9.12 4.26
C ALA A 310 -18.87 7.59 4.35
N ALA A 311 -18.77 7.04 5.56
CA ALA A 311 -18.88 5.61 5.82
C ALA A 311 -20.29 5.08 5.51
N ASP A 312 -21.34 5.78 5.96
CA ASP A 312 -22.74 5.47 5.66
C ASP A 312 -23.04 5.46 4.15
N ALA A 313 -22.43 6.39 3.41
CA ALA A 313 -22.62 6.47 1.96
C ALA A 313 -21.88 5.35 1.25
N GLY A 314 -20.69 5.00 1.74
CA GLY A 314 -19.87 3.95 1.17
C GLY A 314 -20.47 2.56 1.38
N GLU A 315 -20.96 2.25 2.58
CA GLU A 315 -21.58 0.97 2.92
C GLU A 315 -22.77 0.64 2.01
N ARG A 316 -23.59 1.63 1.67
CA ARG A 316 -24.75 1.48 0.76
C ARG A 316 -24.35 1.07 -0.66
N VAL A 317 -23.13 1.38 -1.07
CA VAL A 317 -22.61 1.08 -2.42
C VAL A 317 -21.76 -0.19 -2.41
N ASN A 318 -20.94 -0.37 -1.39
CA ASN A 318 -20.09 -1.53 -1.18
C ASN A 318 -20.04 -1.85 0.33
N PRO A 319 -20.69 -2.94 0.79
CA PRO A 319 -20.72 -3.31 2.21
C PRO A 319 -19.34 -3.60 2.82
N ARG A 320 -18.31 -3.83 2.00
CA ARG A 320 -16.92 -4.03 2.47
C ARG A 320 -16.12 -2.72 2.52
N PHE A 321 -16.74 -1.60 2.16
CA PHE A 321 -16.06 -0.31 2.12
C PHE A 321 -15.76 0.22 3.51
N THR A 322 -14.50 0.57 3.73
CA THR A 322 -14.01 1.10 4.99
C THR A 322 -13.53 2.54 4.84
N VAL A 323 -13.83 3.38 5.83
CA VAL A 323 -13.26 4.73 5.93
C VAL A 323 -12.20 4.76 7.02
N SER A 324 -10.95 4.93 6.62
CA SER A 324 -9.84 5.17 7.55
C SER A 324 -9.80 6.64 7.96
N TYR A 325 -9.64 6.88 9.26
CA TYR A 325 -9.60 8.22 9.86
C TYR A 325 -8.48 8.34 10.89
N TYR A 326 -8.12 9.56 11.26
CA TYR A 326 -7.15 9.82 12.32
C TYR A 326 -7.87 9.83 13.68
N ASP A 327 -7.61 8.84 14.50
CA ASP A 327 -8.12 8.77 15.87
C ASP A 327 -7.27 9.67 16.77
N THR A 328 -7.87 10.78 17.21
CA THR A 328 -7.22 11.76 18.10
C THR A 328 -7.21 11.30 19.55
N GLY A 329 -7.91 10.21 19.90
CA GLY A 329 -8.12 9.78 21.28
C GLY A 329 -9.07 10.70 22.06
N GLU A 330 -9.71 11.66 21.41
CA GLU A 330 -10.74 12.49 22.04
C GLU A 330 -11.96 11.64 22.40
N THR A 331 -12.44 11.78 23.63
CA THR A 331 -13.69 11.16 24.08
C THR A 331 -14.84 12.13 23.86
N GLY A 332 -15.95 11.62 23.32
CA GLY A 332 -17.13 12.41 23.00
C GLY A 332 -18.37 11.53 22.80
N ASP A 333 -19.51 12.17 22.62
CA ASP A 333 -20.80 11.49 22.42
C ASP A 333 -20.91 10.89 21.01
N ILE A 334 -20.13 11.43 20.05
CA ILE A 334 -20.08 10.91 18.69
C ILE A 334 -19.05 9.79 18.59
N GLN A 335 -19.55 8.59 18.34
CA GLN A 335 -18.75 7.40 18.15
C GLN A 335 -18.55 7.10 16.66
N PRO A 336 -17.40 6.51 16.27
CA PRO A 336 -17.17 6.09 14.90
C PRO A 336 -18.15 4.99 14.46
N GLY A 337 -18.54 5.01 13.18
CA GLY A 337 -19.37 3.96 12.60
C GLY A 337 -18.66 2.60 12.47
N PRO A 338 -19.39 1.48 12.31
CA PRO A 338 -18.82 0.13 12.31
C PRO A 338 -17.89 -0.17 11.12
N ASN A 339 -18.00 0.56 10.02
CA ASN A 339 -17.15 0.42 8.83
C ASN A 339 -16.07 1.52 8.77
N THR A 340 -15.50 1.87 9.91
CA THR A 340 -14.41 2.84 10.01
C THR A 340 -13.17 2.21 10.64
N LEU A 341 -12.00 2.71 10.24
CA LEU A 341 -10.69 2.26 10.74
C LEU A 341 -9.96 3.44 11.38
N GLY A 342 -9.91 3.47 12.71
CA GLY A 342 -9.19 4.49 13.46
C GLY A 342 -7.68 4.26 13.42
N LEU A 343 -6.93 5.28 13.01
CA LEU A 343 -5.47 5.28 13.06
C LEU A 343 -5.02 6.24 14.15
N ASN A 344 -4.28 5.74 15.15
CA ASN A 344 -3.70 6.58 16.20
C ASN A 344 -2.41 7.30 15.74
N PHE A 345 -2.08 7.24 14.45
CA PHE A 345 -0.93 7.89 13.83
C PHE A 345 -1.30 8.38 12.42
N LEU A 346 -0.50 9.30 11.89
CA LEU A 346 -0.57 9.74 10.50
C LEU A 346 0.71 9.33 9.74
N PRO A 347 0.62 9.03 8.43
CA PRO A 347 1.80 8.70 7.63
C PRO A 347 2.84 9.81 7.61
N GLY A 348 4.11 9.42 7.61
CA GLY A 348 5.26 10.33 7.73
C GLY A 348 5.79 10.51 9.14
N SER A 349 5.19 9.89 10.15
CA SER A 349 5.77 9.79 11.50
C SER A 349 6.66 8.53 11.64
N PRO A 350 7.63 8.51 12.57
CA PRO A 350 8.40 7.31 12.88
C PRO A 350 7.53 6.13 13.31
N GLU A 351 6.45 6.39 14.06
CA GLU A 351 5.47 5.37 14.45
C GLU A 351 4.77 4.76 13.23
N ALA A 352 4.37 5.59 12.26
CA ALA A 352 3.76 5.11 11.03
C ALA A 352 4.72 4.18 10.26
N ALA A 353 5.99 4.56 10.12
CA ALA A 353 6.99 3.73 9.45
C ALA A 353 7.20 2.38 10.17
N ALA A 354 7.25 2.39 11.51
CA ALA A 354 7.35 1.16 12.32
C ALA A 354 6.12 0.24 12.14
N ARG A 355 4.96 0.81 11.80
CA ARG A 355 3.72 0.09 11.49
C ARG A 355 3.55 -0.19 9.98
N GLY A 356 4.59 -0.01 9.17
CA GLY A 356 4.58 -0.33 7.74
C GLY A 356 3.88 0.69 6.85
N TRP A 357 3.78 1.95 7.29
CA TRP A 357 3.27 3.06 6.49
C TRP A 357 4.41 3.94 6.00
N PHE A 358 4.60 3.95 4.69
CA PHE A 358 5.70 4.63 4.02
C PHE A 358 5.18 5.77 3.15
N LEU A 359 5.92 6.87 3.09
CA LEU A 359 5.65 7.95 2.16
C LEU A 359 6.52 7.78 0.91
N ALA A 360 5.91 7.93 -0.26
CA ALA A 360 6.66 8.13 -1.49
C ALA A 360 7.09 9.60 -1.56
N ASP A 361 8.23 9.96 -0.98
CA ASP A 361 8.84 11.28 -1.08
C ASP A 361 9.93 11.31 -2.18
N ARG A 362 10.77 12.34 -2.17
CA ARG A 362 11.70 12.64 -3.27
C ARG A 362 13.04 11.98 -3.12
#